data_AF-A0A5Q0M2V3-F1
#
_entry.id   AF-A0A5Q0M2V3-F1
#
_cell.length_a   1.000
_cell.length_b   1.000
_cell.length_c   1.000
_cell.angle_alpha   90.00
_cell.angle_beta   90.00
_cell.angle_gamma   90.00
#
_symmetry.space_group_name_H-M   'P 1'
#
loop_
_entity.id
_entity.type
_entity.pdbx_description
1 polymer ?
#
loop_
_entity_poly.entity_id
_entity_poly.type
_entity_poly.pdbx_seq_one_letter_code
_entity_poly.pdbx_strand_id
1 'polypeptide(L)' 'MELITSPHLDAPDDCYEALIEAHQGLSTQESHAFNARLLLLLANHIGSLSVLRQAFAAARPAGSS' A
#
# COMPACT_ATOMS: atom_id res chain seq x y z
N MET A 1 16.24 -7.18 5.13
CA MET A 1 15.34 -6.95 3.98
C MET A 1 15.19 -5.46 3.83
N GLU A 2 15.35 -4.95 2.62
CA GLU A 2 15.21 -3.53 2.28
C GLU A 2 13.88 -3.31 1.56
N LEU A 3 13.36 -2.08 1.60
CA LEU A 3 12.19 -1.70 0.83
C LEU A 3 12.50 -1.73 -0.68
N ILE A 4 11.57 -2.28 -1.46
CA ILE A 4 11.63 -2.23 -2.93
C ILE A 4 10.73 -1.08 -3.41
N THR A 5 11.33 -0.09 -4.08
CA THR A 5 10.62 1.09 -4.63
C THR A 5 10.55 1.11 -6.14
N SER A 6 11.24 0.19 -6.82
CA SER A 6 11.11 -0.05 -8.25
C SER A 6 9.90 -0.96 -8.53
N PRO A 7 9.38 -1.00 -9.77
CA PRO A 7 8.34 -1.94 -10.16
C PRO A 7 8.71 -3.39 -9.77
N HIS A 8 7.82 -4.06 -9.04
CA HIS A 8 8.02 -5.41 -8.49
C HIS A 8 6.70 -6.18 -8.41
N LEU A 9 5.89 -6.10 -9.46
CA LEU A 9 4.67 -6.87 -9.61
C LEU A 9 4.81 -7.73 -10.87
N ASP A 10 4.47 -9.02 -10.77
CA ASP A 10 4.52 -9.95 -11.91
C ASP A 10 3.51 -9.57 -13.00
N ALA A 11 2.32 -9.10 -12.57
CA ALA A 11 1.27 -8.58 -13.44
C ALA A 11 0.74 -7.25 -12.87
N PRO A 12 1.36 -6.11 -13.25
CA PRO A 12 0.98 -4.80 -12.74
C PRO A 12 -0.48 -4.46 -13.04
N ASP A 13 -0.91 -4.67 -14.29
CA ASP A 13 -2.25 -4.29 -14.76
C ASP A 13 -3.35 -5.07 -14.02
N ASP A 14 -3.21 -6.39 -13.93
CA ASP A 14 -4.14 -7.26 -13.18
C ASP A 14 -4.23 -6.85 -11.70
N CYS A 15 -3.10 -6.47 -11.09
CA CYS A 15 -3.08 -6.00 -9.71
C CYS A 15 -3.82 -4.67 -9.54
N TYR A 16 -3.68 -3.73 -10.49
CA TYR A 16 -4.39 -2.46 -10.47
C TYR A 16 -5.90 -2.65 -10.69
N GLU A 17 -6.28 -3.53 -11.62
CA GLU A 17 -7.68 -3.86 -11.87
C GLU A 17 -8.34 -4.45 -10.62
N ALA A 18 -7.72 -5.46 -10.00
CA ALA A 18 -8.23 -6.08 -8.78
C ALA A 18 -8.37 -5.07 -7.61
N LEU A 19 -7.46 -4.09 -7.51
CA LEU A 19 -7.56 -3.04 -6.49
C LEU A 19 -8.75 -2.10 -6.76
N ILE A 20 -8.98 -1.72 -8.02
CA ILE A 20 -10.13 -0.90 -8.40
C ILE A 20 -11.44 -1.64 -8.12
N GLU A 21 -11.52 -2.91 -8.50
CA GLU A 21 -12.67 -3.77 -8.23
C GLU A 21 -12.97 -3.88 -6.73
N ALA A 22 -11.95 -4.02 -5.89
CA ALA A 22 -12.11 -4.08 -4.44
C ALA A 22 -12.72 -2.80 -3.83
N HIS A 23 -12.65 -1.67 -4.53
CA HIS A 23 -13.27 -0.41 -4.12
C HIS A 23 -14.68 -0.19 -4.68
N GLN A 24 -15.14 -1.00 -5.64
CA GLN A 24 -16.45 -0.80 -6.27
C GLN A 24 -17.59 -0.88 -5.24
N GLY A 25 -18.49 0.10 -5.27
CA GLY A 25 -19.63 0.18 -4.36
C GLY A 25 -19.30 0.72 -2.96
N LEU A 26 -18.03 1.00 -2.65
CA LEU A 26 -17.66 1.64 -1.38
C LEU A 26 -17.81 3.16 -1.48
N SER A 27 -18.35 3.78 -0.42
CA SER A 27 -18.23 5.21 -0.21
C SER A 27 -16.76 5.61 0.02
N THR A 28 -16.46 6.91 -0.06
CA THR A 28 -15.12 7.43 0.24
C THR A 28 -14.64 7.03 1.64
N GLN A 29 -15.51 7.07 2.65
CA GLN A 29 -15.17 6.70 4.01
C GLN A 29 -14.86 5.20 4.12
N GLU A 30 -15.65 4.35 3.47
CA GLU A 30 -15.42 2.90 3.44
C GLU A 30 -14.15 2.54 2.67
N SER A 31 -13.86 3.25 1.58
CA SER A 31 -12.62 3.13 0.80
C SER A 31 -11.38 3.46 1.66
N HIS A 32 -11.43 4.53 2.46
CA HIS A 32 -10.37 4.83 3.42
C HIS A 32 -10.22 3.75 4.50
N ALA A 33 -11.33 3.25 5.04
CA ALA A 33 -11.31 2.17 6.03
C ALA A 33 -10.77 0.86 5.44
N PHE A 34 -11.11 0.56 4.17
CA PHE A 34 -10.55 -0.56 3.41
C PHE A 34 -9.03 -0.43 3.28
N ASN A 35 -8.53 0.73 2.84
CA ASN A 35 -7.09 0.98 2.70
C ASN A 35 -6.33 0.84 4.01
N ALA A 36 -6.89 1.30 5.13
CA ALA A 36 -6.29 1.12 6.45
C ALA A 36 -6.19 -0.37 6.85
N ARG A 37 -7.23 -1.16 6.60
CA ARG A 37 -7.21 -2.61 6.86
C ARG A 37 -6.22 -3.34 5.95
N LEU A 38 -6.21 -3.01 4.66
CA LEU A 38 -5.26 -3.58 3.69
C LEU A 38 -3.82 -3.29 4.09
N LEU A 39 -3.51 -2.04 4.47
CA LEU A 39 -2.19 -1.65 4.95
C LEU A 39 -1.74 -2.50 6.15
N LEU A 40 -2.62 -2.73 7.12
CA LEU A 40 -2.30 -3.55 8.29
C LEU A 40 -2.03 -5.02 7.93
N LEU A 41 -2.81 -5.59 7.01
CA LEU A 41 -2.60 -6.96 6.52
C LEU A 41 -1.25 -7.10 5.82
N LEU A 42 -0.92 -6.15 4.93
CA LEU A 42 0.37 -6.14 4.23
C LEU A 42 1.54 -5.90 5.19
N ALA A 43 1.38 -5.02 6.18
CA ALA A 43 2.40 -4.78 7.20
C ALA A 43 2.67 -6.04 8.04
N ASN A 44 1.63 -6.79 8.40
CA ASN A 44 1.76 -8.07 9.08
C ASN A 44 2.46 -9.11 8.19
N HIS A 45 2.14 -9.16 6.90
CA HIS A 45 2.81 -10.06 5.95
C HIS A 45 4.31 -9.73 5.79
N ILE A 46 4.67 -8.44 5.77
CA ILE A 46 6.08 -7.99 5.70
C ILE A 46 6.83 -8.33 6.99
N GLY A 47 6.20 -8.18 8.17
CA GLY A 47 6.75 -8.60 9.47
C GLY A 47 8.00 -7.83 9.95
N SER A 48 8.48 -6.84 9.21
CA SER A 48 9.72 -6.12 9.49
C SER A 48 9.50 -4.63 9.74
N LEU A 49 9.68 -4.20 11.00
CA LEU A 49 9.56 -2.79 11.38
C LEU A 49 10.56 -1.88 10.66
N SER A 50 11.75 -2.37 10.30
CA SER A 50 12.73 -1.56 9.56
C SER A 50 12.25 -1.24 8.16
N VAL A 51 11.70 -2.23 7.44
CA VAL A 51 11.11 -2.06 6.10
C VAL A 51 9.92 -1.11 6.16
N LEU A 52 9.05 -1.27 7.18
CA LEU A 52 7.90 -0.38 7.37
C LEU A 52 8.32 1.07 7.61
N ARG A 53 9.38 1.32 8.40
CA ARG A 53 9.92 2.67 8.61
C ARG A 53 10.47 3.29 7.32
N GLN A 54 11.14 2.50 6.49
CA GLN A 54 11.58 2.95 5.16
C GLN A 54 10.37 3.32 4.29
N ALA A 55 9.31 2.50 4.30
CA ALA A 55 8.09 2.77 3.54
C ALA A 55 7.41 4.06 4.00
N PHE A 56 7.31 4.31 5.30
CA PHE A 56 6.74 5.55 5.84
C PHE A 56 7.54 6.78 5.41
N ALA A 57 8.87 6.69 5.41
CA ALA A 57 9.73 7.78 4.95
C ALA A 57 9.56 8.04 3.45
N ALA A 58 9.50 6.98 2.63
CA ALA A 58 9.32 7.07 1.18
C ALA A 58 7.95 7.62 0.78
N ALA A 59 6.90 7.36 1.56
CA ALA A 59 5.53 7.81 1.29
C ALA A 59 5.29 9.29 1.66
N ARG A 60 6.21 9.97 2.34
CA ARG A 60 6.05 11.39 2.67
C ARG A 60 6.03 12.23 1.39
N PRO A 61 5.16 13.24 1.28
CA PRO A 61 5.17 14.16 0.15
C PRO A 61 6.54 14.85 0.03
N ALA A 62 7.09 14.89 -1.19
CA ALA A 62 8.27 15.68 -1.51
C ALA A 62 7.93 17.17 -1.31
N GLY A 63 8.32 17.72 -0.15
CA GLY A 63 7.99 19.09 0.24
C GLY A 63 7.49 19.28 1.67
N SER A 64 7.46 18.22 2.49
CA SER A 64 7.12 18.30 3.92
C SER A 64 8.36 18.40 4.82
N SER A 65 9.24 19.36 4.51
CA SER A 65 10.37 19.82 5.34
C SER A 65 10.25 21.31 5.63
#